data_AF-A0A0N8W7Z6-F1
#
_entry.id   AF-A0A0N8W7Z6-F1
#
_cell.length_a   1.000
_cell.length_b   1.000
_cell.length_c   1.000
_cell.angle_alpha   90.00
_cell.angle_beta   90.00
_cell.angle_gamma   90.00
#
_symmetry.space_group_name_H-M   'P 1'
#
loop_
_entity.id
_entity.type
_entity.pdbx_description
1 polymer ?
#
loop_
_entity_poly.entity_id
_entity_poly.type
_entity_poly.pdbx_seq_one_letter_code
_entity_poly.pdbx_strand_id
1 'polypeptide(L)'
;MQMYSFNTEGGTNGNSYIPIQYGGESFILEFDVVIKSAKKNGAFRFGVTSSEMDITRGTNVLSVFENGKYGKLMSLRVIDQNNHMHEVSSLYSSYCGSQTDCTTKEFEEQRAYHVILKYNKELQNADVKVSDKETGEVIWGYYVSIGKDLHFLTQLALTTKGDYTMNNNVEGYLDNVELSVYRQVEVTPTQTMSQTTLPTATAVTTATTSETTSPTPTETPLAPVVAIGSVLIAMVAFSAWRRR
;
A
#
# COMPACT_ATOMS: atom_id res chain seq x y z
N MET A 1 -13.60 -10.60 24.35
CA MET A 1 -13.23 -9.95 23.09
C MET A 1 -13.91 -8.60 23.03
N GLN A 2 -13.17 -7.56 22.67
CA GLN A 2 -13.67 -6.19 22.65
C GLN A 2 -14.09 -5.84 21.23
N MET A 3 -15.36 -6.07 20.93
CA MET A 3 -15.96 -5.79 19.63
C MET A 3 -16.48 -4.35 19.63
N TYR A 4 -15.99 -3.52 18.71
CA TYR A 4 -16.41 -2.12 18.59
C TYR A 4 -17.62 -2.02 17.67
N SER A 5 -18.76 -1.55 18.18
CA SER A 5 -19.91 -1.22 17.34
C SER A 5 -19.71 0.11 16.63
N PHE A 6 -20.08 0.20 15.37
CA PHE A 6 -20.10 1.46 14.63
C PHE A 6 -21.46 1.70 13.98
N ASN A 7 -21.78 2.98 13.82
CA ASN A 7 -22.83 3.46 12.94
C ASN A 7 -22.27 4.66 12.17
N THR A 8 -22.09 4.47 10.87
CA THR A 8 -21.63 5.53 9.96
C THR A 8 -22.85 6.15 9.33
N GLU A 9 -23.11 7.42 9.63
CA GLU A 9 -24.18 8.19 8.99
C GLU A 9 -23.55 9.11 7.93
N GLY A 10 -24.02 9.00 6.69
CA GLY A 10 -23.55 9.89 5.64
C GLY A 10 -23.99 11.34 5.84
N GLY A 11 -23.47 12.22 4.98
CA GLY A 11 -23.80 13.64 4.96
C GLY A 11 -23.01 14.53 5.94
N THR A 12 -22.30 13.95 6.91
CA THR A 12 -21.59 14.73 7.95
C THR A 12 -20.10 14.93 7.71
N ASN A 13 -19.48 14.23 6.73
CA ASN A 13 -18.01 14.11 6.60
C ASN A 13 -17.32 13.75 7.93
N GLY A 14 -18.06 13.17 8.89
CA GLY A 14 -17.53 12.85 10.20
C GLY A 14 -16.53 11.71 10.13
N ASN A 15 -15.53 11.78 10.99
CA ASN A 15 -14.59 10.70 11.27
C ASN A 15 -14.50 10.45 12.78
N SER A 16 -14.23 9.20 13.13
CA SER A 16 -13.79 8.80 14.47
C SER A 16 -12.41 8.19 14.31
N TYR A 17 -11.43 8.65 15.09
CA TYR A 17 -10.05 8.29 14.85
C TYR A 17 -9.25 8.05 16.14
N ILE A 18 -8.16 7.29 15.98
CA ILE A 18 -7.08 7.19 16.95
C ILE A 18 -5.78 7.67 16.30
N PRO A 19 -4.97 8.51 16.97
CA PRO A 19 -3.65 8.88 16.47
C PRO A 19 -2.73 7.67 16.37
N ILE A 20 -1.88 7.64 15.34
CA ILE A 20 -0.87 6.60 15.15
C ILE A 20 0.51 7.23 14.92
N GLN A 21 1.56 6.51 15.30
CA GLN A 21 2.93 6.89 14.96
C GLN A 21 3.33 6.22 13.65
N TYR A 22 2.94 6.84 12.54
CA TYR A 22 3.30 6.39 11.21
C TYR A 22 4.62 7.03 10.77
N GLY A 23 5.68 6.24 10.74
CA GLY A 23 7.05 6.70 10.40
C GLY A 23 7.29 6.97 8.92
N GLY A 24 6.25 7.05 8.08
CA GLY A 24 6.40 7.24 6.63
C GLY A 24 6.92 6.00 5.90
N GLU A 25 6.66 4.81 6.44
CA GLU A 25 7.12 3.52 5.93
C GLU A 25 5.96 2.66 5.41
N SER A 26 6.27 1.49 4.85
CA SER A 26 5.27 0.48 4.53
C SER A 26 4.43 0.11 5.78
N PHE A 27 3.18 -0.28 5.59
CA PHE A 27 2.34 -0.77 6.69
C PHE A 27 1.37 -1.87 6.24
N ILE A 28 0.91 -2.64 7.22
CA ILE A 28 -0.18 -3.60 7.10
C ILE A 28 -1.19 -3.28 8.19
N LEU A 29 -2.45 -3.10 7.79
CA LEU A 29 -3.59 -2.97 8.67
C LEU A 29 -4.49 -4.20 8.47
N GLU A 30 -4.68 -4.97 9.53
CA GLU A 30 -5.54 -6.15 9.56
C GLU A 30 -6.71 -5.89 10.50
N PHE A 31 -7.91 -6.29 10.12
CA PHE A 31 -9.09 -6.18 10.98
C PHE A 31 -10.19 -7.11 10.49
N ASP A 32 -11.12 -7.42 11.40
CA ASP A 32 -12.34 -8.13 11.09
C ASP A 32 -13.52 -7.17 11.11
N VAL A 33 -14.41 -7.30 10.12
CA VAL A 33 -15.60 -6.46 10.01
C VAL A 33 -16.86 -7.30 9.76
N VAL A 34 -17.95 -6.93 10.43
CA VAL A 34 -19.29 -7.45 10.15
C VAL A 34 -20.18 -6.26 9.79
N ILE A 35 -20.67 -6.22 8.55
CA ILE A 35 -21.67 -5.24 8.14
C ILE A 35 -23.05 -5.79 8.52
N LYS A 36 -23.70 -5.23 9.54
CA LYS A 36 -25.04 -5.69 9.97
C LYS A 36 -26.14 -5.19 9.05
N SER A 37 -26.04 -3.94 8.62
CA SER A 37 -26.97 -3.31 7.69
C SER A 37 -26.25 -2.23 6.91
N ALA A 38 -26.48 -2.18 5.60
CA ALA A 38 -26.00 -1.09 4.76
C ALA A 38 -27.19 -0.50 3.99
N LYS A 39 -27.68 0.66 4.40
CA LYS A 39 -28.72 1.38 3.65
C LYS A 39 -28.16 1.87 2.32
N LYS A 40 -29.06 2.10 1.35
CA LYS A 40 -28.68 2.64 0.04
C LYS A 40 -27.86 3.93 0.20
N ASN A 41 -26.78 4.01 -0.57
CA ASN A 41 -25.71 5.02 -0.53
C ASN A 41 -24.91 5.09 0.77
N GLY A 42 -25.14 4.22 1.75
CA GLY A 42 -24.32 4.14 2.96
C GLY A 42 -22.94 3.54 2.64
N ALA A 43 -21.92 4.00 3.35
CA ALA A 43 -20.57 3.45 3.27
C ALA A 43 -19.89 3.38 4.64
N PHE A 44 -19.29 2.23 4.92
CA PHE A 44 -18.26 2.06 5.94
C PHE A 44 -16.89 2.25 5.29
N ARG A 45 -16.04 3.09 5.89
CA ARG A 45 -14.69 3.35 5.41
C ARG A 45 -13.73 3.27 6.57
N PHE A 46 -12.70 2.45 6.45
CA PHE A 46 -11.74 2.26 7.53
C PHE A 46 -10.33 2.07 6.99
N GLY A 47 -9.39 2.75 7.62
CA GLY A 47 -8.00 2.69 7.22
C GLY A 47 -7.17 3.83 7.81
N VAL A 48 -6.03 4.09 7.19
CA VAL A 48 -5.10 5.11 7.64
C VAL A 48 -5.35 6.41 6.88
N THR A 49 -5.41 7.51 7.59
CA THR A 49 -5.75 8.84 7.08
C THR A 49 -4.82 9.90 7.63
N SER A 50 -4.75 11.03 6.94
CA SER A 50 -4.23 12.27 7.49
C SER A 50 -5.20 12.91 8.49
N SER A 51 -4.78 13.99 9.14
CA SER A 51 -5.63 14.75 10.06
C SER A 51 -6.69 15.61 9.36
N GLU A 52 -6.75 15.59 8.03
CA GLU A 52 -7.75 16.31 7.26
C GLU A 52 -9.13 15.68 7.50
N MET A 53 -10.12 16.51 7.84
CA MET A 53 -11.48 16.04 8.14
C MET A 53 -12.26 15.70 6.86
N ASP A 54 -12.00 16.44 5.78
CA ASP A 54 -12.56 16.12 4.48
C ASP A 54 -11.78 14.95 3.87
N ILE A 55 -12.34 13.76 3.92
CA ILE A 55 -11.74 12.53 3.37
C ILE A 55 -11.58 12.53 1.83
N THR A 56 -12.15 13.51 1.13
CA THR A 56 -11.85 13.73 -0.29
C THR A 56 -10.54 14.49 -0.49
N ARG A 57 -9.96 14.97 0.61
CA ARG A 57 -8.73 15.72 0.70
C ARG A 57 -7.78 15.06 1.69
N GLY A 58 -6.50 15.32 1.49
CA GLY A 58 -5.47 14.79 2.36
C GLY A 58 -5.24 13.28 2.16
N THR A 59 -4.03 12.87 2.51
CA THR A 59 -3.58 11.52 2.22
C THR A 59 -4.42 10.49 2.97
N ASN A 60 -4.88 9.45 2.28
CA ASN A 60 -5.55 8.32 2.91
C ASN A 60 -5.35 7.02 2.17
N VAL A 61 -5.47 5.92 2.89
CA VAL A 61 -5.50 4.54 2.40
C VAL A 61 -6.63 3.85 3.14
N LEU A 62 -7.74 3.60 2.44
CA LEU A 62 -9.00 3.17 3.02
C LEU A 62 -9.49 1.88 2.34
N SER A 63 -9.92 0.95 3.17
CA SER A 63 -10.90 -0.06 2.76
C SER A 63 -12.30 0.54 2.80
N VAL A 64 -13.16 0.16 1.87
CA VAL A 64 -14.52 0.69 1.75
C VAL A 64 -15.50 -0.45 1.54
N PHE A 65 -16.59 -0.45 2.30
CA PHE A 65 -17.78 -1.28 2.08
C PHE A 65 -18.96 -0.35 1.86
N GLU A 66 -19.47 -0.27 0.63
CA GLU A 66 -20.56 0.64 0.29
C GLU A 66 -21.74 -0.05 -0.40
N ASN A 67 -22.96 0.36 -0.06
CA ASN A 67 -24.16 -0.01 -0.81
C ASN A 67 -24.49 1.13 -1.79
N GLY A 68 -23.72 1.23 -2.87
CA GLY A 68 -23.76 2.33 -3.82
C GLY A 68 -24.79 2.15 -4.94
N LYS A 69 -24.60 2.92 -6.02
CA LYS A 69 -25.40 2.81 -7.26
C LYS A 69 -25.32 1.42 -7.90
N TYR A 70 -24.18 0.75 -7.73
CA TYR A 70 -23.85 -0.51 -8.38
C TYR A 70 -23.95 -1.74 -7.45
N GLY A 71 -24.62 -1.59 -6.30
CA GLY A 71 -24.79 -2.66 -5.31
C GLY A 71 -23.84 -2.55 -4.12
N LYS A 72 -23.68 -3.66 -3.40
CA LYS A 72 -22.91 -3.78 -2.17
C LYS A 72 -21.45 -4.10 -2.48
N LEU A 73 -20.65 -3.08 -2.75
CA LEU A 73 -19.28 -3.25 -3.24
C LEU A 73 -18.23 -3.05 -2.15
N MET A 74 -17.10 -3.74 -2.35
CA MET A 74 -15.87 -3.53 -1.60
C MET A 74 -14.91 -2.70 -2.47
N SER A 75 -14.15 -1.79 -1.87
CA SER A 75 -13.16 -1.00 -2.63
C SER A 75 -11.91 -0.72 -1.81
N LEU A 76 -10.82 -0.47 -2.54
CA LEU A 76 -9.62 0.19 -2.04
C LEU A 76 -9.63 1.62 -2.58
N ARG A 77 -9.57 2.59 -1.68
CA ARG A 77 -9.43 4.00 -2.02
C ARG A 77 -8.15 4.53 -1.42
N VAL A 78 -7.35 5.17 -2.26
CA VAL A 78 -6.17 5.92 -1.85
C VAL A 78 -6.26 7.33 -2.38
N ILE A 79 -5.99 8.31 -1.53
CA ILE A 79 -5.79 9.70 -1.94
C ILE A 79 -4.36 10.07 -1.58
N ASP A 80 -3.62 10.65 -2.52
CA ASP A 80 -2.27 11.13 -2.27
C ASP A 80 -2.25 12.56 -1.69
N GLN A 81 -1.08 13.03 -1.28
CA GLN A 81 -0.88 14.38 -0.75
C GLN A 81 -1.22 15.52 -1.73
N ASN A 82 -1.36 15.22 -3.03
CA ASN A 82 -1.79 16.16 -4.06
C ASN A 82 -3.29 16.04 -4.38
N ASN A 83 -4.04 15.25 -3.58
CA ASN A 83 -5.46 14.94 -3.76
C ASN A 83 -5.78 14.16 -5.05
N HIS A 84 -4.82 13.41 -5.61
CA HIS A 84 -5.12 12.44 -6.65
C HIS A 84 -5.74 11.19 -6.04
N MET A 85 -6.89 10.79 -6.58
CA MET A 85 -7.61 9.61 -6.14
C MET A 85 -7.23 8.39 -6.99
N HIS A 86 -6.82 7.33 -6.31
CA HIS A 86 -6.57 6.01 -6.87
C HIS A 86 -7.58 5.06 -6.24
N GLU A 87 -8.51 4.56 -7.04
CA GLU A 87 -9.58 3.71 -6.55
C GLU A 87 -9.76 2.49 -7.43
N VAL A 88 -10.03 1.37 -6.78
CA VAL A 88 -10.50 0.15 -7.42
C VAL A 88 -11.59 -0.46 -6.57
N SER A 89 -12.64 -0.94 -7.23
CA SER A 89 -13.78 -1.58 -6.58
C SER A 89 -13.95 -3.02 -7.04
N SER A 90 -14.77 -3.76 -6.31
CA SER A 90 -15.20 -5.12 -6.66
C SER A 90 -16.26 -5.16 -7.77
N LEU A 91 -16.54 -4.03 -8.43
CA LEU A 91 -17.32 -3.98 -9.66
C LEU A 91 -16.51 -4.54 -10.83
N TYR A 92 -17.07 -5.46 -11.60
CA TYR A 92 -16.33 -6.13 -12.69
C TYR A 92 -15.60 -5.14 -13.62
N SER A 93 -16.26 -4.05 -14.02
CA SER A 93 -15.67 -3.05 -14.93
C SER A 93 -14.49 -2.27 -14.32
N SER A 94 -14.28 -2.35 -13.01
CA SER A 94 -13.23 -1.65 -12.29
C SER A 94 -11.91 -2.41 -12.26
N TYR A 95 -11.92 -3.75 -12.30
CA TYR A 95 -10.71 -4.56 -12.03
C TYR A 95 -10.50 -5.74 -12.98
N CYS A 96 -11.52 -6.13 -13.76
CA CYS A 96 -11.44 -7.30 -14.63
C CYS A 96 -10.65 -7.08 -15.92
N GLY A 97 -10.45 -5.83 -16.36
CA GLY A 97 -9.82 -5.54 -17.64
C GLY A 97 -10.53 -6.25 -18.81
N SER A 98 -9.82 -7.14 -19.51
CA SER A 98 -10.34 -7.93 -20.63
C SER A 98 -10.71 -9.38 -20.27
N GLN A 99 -10.77 -9.74 -18.99
CA GLN A 99 -11.11 -11.10 -18.55
C GLN A 99 -12.60 -11.40 -18.75
N THR A 100 -12.92 -12.52 -19.38
CA THR A 100 -14.29 -12.89 -19.76
C THR A 100 -15.14 -13.45 -18.62
N ASP A 101 -14.54 -14.14 -17.65
CA ASP A 101 -15.27 -14.81 -16.54
C ASP A 101 -15.21 -14.03 -15.22
N CYS A 102 -14.75 -12.79 -15.29
CA CYS A 102 -14.59 -11.95 -14.12
C CYS A 102 -15.91 -11.24 -13.79
N THR A 103 -16.38 -11.44 -12.56
CA THR A 103 -17.73 -11.06 -12.11
C THR A 103 -17.64 -10.09 -10.93
N THR A 104 -18.60 -9.18 -10.84
CA THR A 104 -18.74 -8.31 -9.67
C THR A 104 -18.82 -9.14 -8.40
N LYS A 105 -18.06 -8.76 -7.37
CA LYS A 105 -18.13 -9.37 -6.05
C LYS A 105 -18.84 -8.43 -5.11
N GLU A 106 -19.93 -8.90 -4.52
CA GLU A 106 -20.69 -8.14 -3.53
C GLU A 106 -20.39 -8.64 -2.13
N PHE A 107 -20.43 -7.74 -1.13
CA PHE A 107 -20.47 -8.14 0.26
C PHE A 107 -21.92 -8.42 0.69
N GLU A 108 -22.05 -9.30 1.66
CA GLU A 108 -23.30 -9.71 2.28
C GLU A 108 -23.40 -9.10 3.66
N GLU A 109 -24.63 -8.77 4.07
CA GLU A 109 -24.89 -8.35 5.44
C GLU A 109 -24.86 -9.56 6.38
N GLN A 110 -24.51 -9.32 7.64
CA GLN A 110 -24.33 -10.33 8.70
C GLN A 110 -23.23 -11.36 8.45
N ARG A 111 -22.45 -11.20 7.37
CA ARG A 111 -21.26 -12.01 7.10
C ARG A 111 -20.02 -11.33 7.70
N ALA A 112 -19.12 -12.16 8.25
CA ALA A 112 -17.88 -11.69 8.84
C ALA A 112 -16.74 -11.77 7.83
N TYR A 113 -16.02 -10.67 7.68
CA TYR A 113 -14.91 -10.54 6.76
C TYR A 113 -13.62 -10.29 7.53
N HIS A 114 -12.53 -10.88 7.04
CA HIS A 114 -11.18 -10.52 7.42
C HIS A 114 -10.57 -9.65 6.31
N VAL A 115 -10.11 -8.46 6.66
CA VAL A 115 -9.59 -7.48 5.71
C VAL A 115 -8.13 -7.20 6.02
N ILE A 116 -7.30 -7.31 4.99
CA ILE A 116 -5.90 -6.90 5.03
C ILE A 116 -5.72 -5.74 4.06
N LEU A 117 -5.31 -4.60 4.58
CA LEU A 117 -5.02 -3.38 3.84
C LEU A 117 -3.52 -3.07 3.97
N LYS A 118 -2.81 -2.98 2.85
CA LYS A 118 -1.36 -2.74 2.87
C LYS A 118 -1.00 -1.53 2.05
N TYR A 119 0.06 -0.87 2.47
CA TYR A 119 0.77 0.11 1.67
C TYR A 119 2.24 -0.31 1.60
N ASN A 120 2.76 -0.38 0.38
CA ASN A 120 4.16 -0.68 0.12
C ASN A 120 4.83 0.57 -0.46
N LYS A 121 5.76 1.15 0.32
CA LYS A 121 6.51 2.34 -0.04
C LYS A 121 7.45 2.09 -1.22
N GLU A 122 8.14 0.95 -1.23
CA GLU A 122 9.13 0.60 -2.25
C GLU A 122 8.50 0.42 -3.63
N LEU A 123 7.30 -0.17 -3.69
CA LEU A 123 6.52 -0.39 -4.90
C LEU A 123 5.53 0.75 -5.20
N GLN A 124 5.40 1.71 -4.28
CA GLN A 124 4.47 2.84 -4.36
C GLN A 124 3.06 2.40 -4.76
N ASN A 125 2.57 1.37 -4.07
CA ASN A 125 1.24 0.81 -4.28
C ASN A 125 0.55 0.53 -2.93
N ALA A 126 -0.77 0.39 -3.01
CA ALA A 126 -1.56 -0.13 -1.90
C ALA A 126 -2.35 -1.33 -2.39
N ASP A 127 -2.58 -2.30 -1.51
CA ASP A 127 -3.39 -3.47 -1.79
C ASP A 127 -4.43 -3.71 -0.71
N VAL A 128 -5.53 -4.33 -1.12
CA VAL A 128 -6.58 -4.82 -0.23
C VAL A 128 -6.85 -6.28 -0.54
N LYS A 129 -7.06 -7.07 0.51
CA LYS A 129 -7.55 -8.44 0.42
C LYS A 129 -8.70 -8.59 1.42
N VAL A 130 -9.84 -9.04 0.93
CA VAL A 130 -11.03 -9.35 1.71
C VAL A 130 -11.29 -10.84 1.61
N SER A 131 -11.31 -11.50 2.76
CA SER A 131 -11.57 -12.93 2.91
C SER A 131 -12.79 -13.15 3.79
N ASP A 132 -13.46 -14.28 3.58
CA ASP A 132 -14.40 -14.79 4.57
C ASP A 132 -13.65 -15.11 5.87
N LYS A 133 -14.16 -14.64 7.01
CA LYS A 133 -13.50 -14.85 8.30
C LYS A 133 -13.57 -16.31 8.77
N GLU A 134 -14.65 -17.02 8.45
CA GLU A 134 -14.88 -18.39 8.92
C GLU A 134 -14.15 -19.41 8.04
N THR A 135 -14.20 -19.24 6.71
CA THR A 135 -13.61 -20.21 5.77
C THR A 135 -12.19 -19.84 5.34
N GLY A 136 -11.79 -18.57 5.47
CA GLY A 136 -10.53 -18.04 4.97
C GLY A 136 -10.49 -17.85 3.45
N GLU A 137 -11.58 -18.17 2.74
CA GLU A 137 -11.68 -18.02 1.29
C GLU A 137 -11.52 -16.55 0.89
N VAL A 138 -10.67 -16.27 -0.11
CA VAL A 138 -10.52 -14.92 -0.65
C VAL A 138 -11.72 -14.58 -1.51
N ILE A 139 -12.47 -13.56 -1.10
CA ILE A 139 -13.68 -13.11 -1.80
C ILE A 139 -13.30 -12.10 -2.88
N TRP A 140 -12.43 -11.15 -2.52
CA TRP A 140 -11.96 -10.12 -3.43
C TRP A 140 -10.64 -9.55 -2.94
N GLY A 141 -9.78 -9.14 -3.87
CA GLY A 141 -8.56 -8.41 -3.55
C GLY A 141 -7.96 -7.79 -4.80
N TYR A 142 -7.34 -6.63 -4.62
CA TYR A 142 -6.71 -5.90 -5.72
C TYR A 142 -5.70 -4.88 -5.19
N TYR A 143 -4.91 -4.29 -6.09
CA TYR A 143 -3.95 -3.23 -5.77
C TYR A 143 -4.10 -2.02 -6.68
N VAL A 144 -3.76 -0.84 -6.18
CA VAL A 144 -3.65 0.39 -6.98
C VAL A 144 -2.22 0.89 -6.98
N SER A 145 -1.73 1.29 -8.15
CA SER A 145 -0.45 2.02 -8.25
C SER A 145 -0.69 3.49 -7.92
N ILE A 146 0.12 4.02 -7.02
CA ILE A 146 0.09 5.41 -6.55
C ILE A 146 1.18 6.21 -7.28
N GLY A 147 2.35 5.60 -7.48
CA GLY A 147 3.49 6.19 -8.20
C GLY A 147 4.21 7.30 -7.43
N LYS A 148 3.97 7.39 -6.12
CA LYS A 148 4.70 8.25 -5.19
C LYS A 148 4.54 7.77 -3.76
N ASP A 149 5.41 8.26 -2.89
CA ASP A 149 5.34 8.01 -1.46
C ASP A 149 4.14 8.75 -0.85
N LEU A 150 3.42 8.06 0.04
CA LEU A 150 2.36 8.63 0.85
C LEU A 150 2.95 9.28 2.12
N HIS A 151 2.56 10.52 2.36
CA HIS A 151 2.96 11.28 3.55
C HIS A 151 1.75 11.70 4.38
N PHE A 152 1.99 12.17 5.60
CA PHE A 152 0.97 12.76 6.48
C PHE A 152 -0.15 11.82 6.93
N LEU A 153 -0.01 10.52 6.72
CA LEU A 153 -0.84 9.51 7.37
C LEU A 153 -0.53 9.57 8.87
N THR A 154 -1.50 9.93 9.70
CA THR A 154 -1.28 10.21 11.14
C THR A 154 -2.34 9.59 12.03
N GLN A 155 -3.41 9.03 11.44
CA GLN A 155 -4.58 8.58 12.17
C GLN A 155 -5.12 7.29 11.57
N LEU A 156 -5.53 6.35 12.42
CA LEU A 156 -6.40 5.26 12.03
C LEU A 156 -7.85 5.73 12.22
N ALA A 157 -8.64 5.76 11.16
CA ALA A 157 -9.94 6.41 11.17
C ALA A 157 -11.04 5.56 10.54
N LEU A 158 -12.20 5.60 11.18
CA LEU A 158 -13.48 5.17 10.64
C LEU A 158 -14.20 6.43 10.14
N THR A 159 -14.60 6.44 8.87
CA THR A 159 -15.10 7.63 8.20
C THR A 159 -16.44 7.37 7.49
N THR A 160 -17.19 8.44 7.27
CA THR A 160 -18.51 8.42 6.63
C THR A 160 -18.44 8.84 5.15
N LYS A 161 -19.56 8.78 4.43
CA LYS A 161 -19.69 9.38 3.10
C LYS A 161 -20.35 10.75 3.19
N GLY A 162 -19.62 11.83 2.99
CA GLY A 162 -20.20 13.18 2.90
C GLY A 162 -20.75 13.51 1.53
N ASP A 163 -21.86 12.88 1.15
CA ASP A 163 -22.63 13.24 -0.05
C ASP A 163 -23.87 14.10 0.26
N TYR A 164 -23.96 14.61 1.50
CA TYR A 164 -25.11 15.35 2.05
C TYR A 164 -26.46 14.64 1.91
N THR A 165 -26.45 13.33 1.62
CA THR A 165 -27.69 12.55 1.64
C THR A 165 -27.99 12.10 3.07
N MET A 166 -29.27 12.15 3.44
CA MET A 166 -29.75 11.75 4.76
C MET A 166 -30.20 10.29 4.71
N ASN A 167 -30.19 9.61 5.86
CA ASN A 167 -30.63 8.22 6.02
C ASN A 167 -29.80 7.18 5.22
N ASN A 168 -28.56 7.50 4.86
CA ASN A 168 -27.61 6.60 4.20
C ASN A 168 -26.59 6.09 5.23
N ASN A 169 -27.00 5.14 6.07
CA ASN A 169 -26.14 4.64 7.14
C ASN A 169 -25.65 3.20 6.93
N VAL A 170 -24.49 2.89 7.51
CA VAL A 170 -23.97 1.53 7.65
C VAL A 170 -23.69 1.26 9.11
N GLU A 171 -24.26 0.17 9.60
CA GLU A 171 -24.11 -0.32 10.97
C GLU A 171 -23.34 -1.64 10.97
N GLY A 172 -22.50 -1.83 11.97
CA GLY A 172 -21.67 -3.02 12.03
C GLY A 172 -20.80 -3.14 13.26
N TYR A 173 -19.90 -4.10 13.18
CA TYR A 173 -18.89 -4.37 14.18
C TYR A 173 -17.50 -4.42 13.56
N LEU A 174 -16.52 -3.93 14.31
CA LEU A 174 -15.11 -3.99 14.00
C LEU A 174 -14.39 -4.71 15.17
N ASP A 175 -13.51 -5.65 14.86
CA ASP A 175 -12.75 -6.43 15.84
C ASP A 175 -11.35 -6.75 15.31
N ASN A 176 -10.46 -7.22 16.18
CA ASN A 176 -9.10 -7.69 15.84
C ASN A 176 -8.29 -6.70 14.99
N VAL A 177 -8.38 -5.41 15.32
CA VAL A 177 -7.65 -4.36 14.60
C VAL A 177 -6.17 -4.40 14.98
N GLU A 178 -5.32 -4.68 14.01
CA GLU A 178 -3.87 -4.73 14.15
C GLU A 178 -3.20 -3.87 13.07
N LEU A 179 -2.38 -2.91 13.49
CA LEU A 179 -1.58 -2.07 12.60
C LEU A 179 -0.10 -2.37 12.81
N SER A 180 0.52 -2.97 11.80
CA SER A 180 1.95 -3.22 11.71
C SER A 180 2.62 -2.18 10.81
N VAL A 181 3.48 -1.34 11.37
CA VAL A 181 4.28 -0.34 10.64
C VAL A 181 5.71 -0.81 10.58
N TYR A 182 6.26 -0.94 9.37
CA TYR A 182 7.67 -1.28 9.19
C TYR A 182 8.54 -0.10 9.64
N ARG A 183 9.72 -0.41 10.20
CA ARG A 183 10.70 0.60 10.57
C ARG A 183 12.01 0.27 9.89
N GLN A 184 12.66 1.29 9.33
CA GLN A 184 14.04 1.13 8.89
C GLN A 184 14.92 0.94 10.14
N VAL A 185 15.64 -0.18 10.18
CA VAL A 185 16.67 -0.41 11.19
C VAL A 185 17.95 0.17 10.62
N GLU A 186 18.42 1.28 11.20
CA GLU A 186 19.73 1.81 10.88
C GLU A 186 20.79 0.80 11.34
N VAL A 187 21.59 0.28 10.40
CA VAL A 187 22.69 -0.62 10.74
C VAL A 187 23.72 0.19 11.53
N THR A 188 23.86 -0.09 12.82
CA THR A 188 24.97 0.45 13.60
C THR A 188 26.27 0.00 12.91
N PRO A 189 27.13 0.93 12.44
CA PRO A 189 28.38 0.53 11.83
C PRO A 189 29.19 -0.25 12.86
N THR A 190 29.58 -1.49 12.51
CA THR A 190 30.57 -2.23 13.28
C THR A 190 31.83 -1.38 13.32
N GLN A 191 32.14 -0.80 14.49
CA GLN A 191 33.41 -0.12 14.68
C GLN A 191 34.51 -1.15 14.42
N THR A 192 35.23 -0.98 13.31
CA THR A 192 36.50 -1.68 13.12
C THR A 192 37.42 -1.20 14.23
N MET A 193 37.61 -2.01 15.28
CA MET A 193 38.64 -1.75 16.26
C MET A 193 39.96 -1.64 15.50
N SER A 194 40.53 -0.44 15.44
CA SER A 194 41.90 -0.27 14.99
C SER A 194 42.77 -1.09 15.93
N GLN A 195 43.42 -2.13 15.40
CA GLN A 195 44.45 -2.85 16.13
C GLN A 195 45.54 -1.83 16.49
N THR A 196 45.67 -1.53 17.77
CA THR A 196 46.81 -0.78 18.29
C THR A 196 48.08 -1.58 17.98
N THR A 197 48.87 -1.11 17.03
CA THR A 197 50.22 -1.62 16.80
C THR A 197 51.05 -1.35 18.05
N LEU A 198 51.48 -2.42 18.72
CA LEU A 198 52.43 -2.38 19.82
C LEU A 198 53.74 -1.71 19.33
N PRO A 199 54.37 -0.79 20.08
CA PRO A 199 55.64 -0.20 19.67
C PRO A 199 56.72 -1.28 19.54
N THR A 200 57.31 -1.36 18.35
CA THR A 200 58.43 -2.22 18.01
C THR A 200 59.64 -1.87 18.88
N ALA A 201 60.09 -2.82 19.70
CA ALA A 201 61.38 -2.73 20.37
C ALA A 201 62.50 -2.92 19.34
N THR A 202 63.39 -1.94 19.23
CA THR A 202 64.60 -2.00 18.41
C THR A 202 65.52 -3.10 18.97
N ALA A 203 65.65 -4.20 18.23
CA ALA A 203 66.66 -5.23 18.49
C ALA A 203 67.72 -5.22 17.40
N VAL A 204 68.96 -5.32 17.87
CA VAL A 204 70.25 -5.17 17.19
C VAL A 204 70.44 -6.14 16.02
N THR A 205 71.12 -5.66 14.99
CA THR A 205 71.56 -6.34 13.77
C THR A 205 72.41 -7.59 14.05
N THR A 206 72.02 -8.74 13.50
CA THR A 206 72.94 -9.82 13.16
C THR A 206 72.59 -10.33 11.77
N ALA A 207 73.56 -10.32 10.86
CA ALA A 207 73.41 -10.64 9.45
C ALA A 207 73.48 -12.15 9.18
N THR A 208 72.55 -12.68 8.37
CA THR A 208 72.77 -13.89 7.54
C THR A 208 71.85 -13.92 6.30
N THR A 209 72.44 -13.60 5.15
CA THR A 209 72.45 -14.30 3.84
C THR A 209 71.18 -14.98 3.25
N SER A 210 70.75 -14.42 2.10
CA SER A 210 70.18 -15.02 0.84
C SER A 210 68.81 -15.76 0.90
N GLU A 211 67.89 -15.72 -0.08
CA GLU A 211 67.99 -15.68 -1.56
C GLU A 211 66.78 -14.98 -2.26
N THR A 212 67.06 -14.57 -3.50
CA THR A 212 66.32 -13.91 -4.59
C THR A 212 65.13 -14.72 -5.16
N THR A 213 63.98 -14.12 -5.56
CA THR A 213 63.48 -13.89 -6.95
C THR A 213 62.00 -13.40 -6.85
N SER A 214 61.57 -12.16 -7.22
CA SER A 214 61.26 -11.53 -8.54
C SER A 214 60.15 -12.24 -9.38
N PRO A 215 59.34 -11.59 -10.25
CA PRO A 215 58.48 -10.37 -10.13
C PRO A 215 57.02 -10.53 -10.70
N THR A 216 56.08 -9.63 -10.30
CA THR A 216 54.97 -8.87 -11.02
C THR A 216 54.11 -9.54 -12.16
N PRO A 217 53.02 -8.97 -12.77
CA PRO A 217 51.94 -8.01 -12.42
C PRO A 217 50.47 -8.49 -12.69
N THR A 218 49.50 -7.66 -12.22
CA THR A 218 48.29 -7.08 -12.88
C THR A 218 47.42 -7.89 -13.88
N GLU A 219 46.08 -7.89 -13.69
CA GLU A 219 45.10 -7.18 -14.55
C GLU A 219 43.62 -7.41 -14.15
N THR A 220 42.82 -6.35 -14.28
CA THR A 220 41.34 -6.31 -14.27
C THR A 220 40.85 -6.16 -15.71
N PRO A 221 39.71 -6.76 -16.09
CA PRO A 221 38.79 -6.09 -17.02
C PRO A 221 37.32 -6.23 -16.56
N LEU A 222 36.57 -5.13 -16.41
CA LEU A 222 35.80 -4.36 -17.41
C LEU A 222 34.42 -4.96 -17.72
N ALA A 223 33.38 -4.23 -17.30
CA ALA A 223 31.98 -4.43 -17.68
C ALA A 223 31.74 -4.06 -19.16
N PRO A 224 30.79 -4.71 -19.85
CA PRO A 224 30.34 -4.26 -21.16
C PRO A 224 29.22 -3.21 -21.04
N VAL A 225 29.51 -2.03 -21.60
CA VAL A 225 28.53 -1.05 -22.06
C VAL A 225 27.94 -1.57 -23.38
N VAL A 226 26.62 -1.66 -23.49
CA VAL A 226 25.93 -1.77 -24.78
C VAL A 226 24.99 -0.59 -24.92
N ALA A 227 25.27 0.23 -25.92
CA ALA A 227 24.44 1.33 -26.38
C ALA A 227 23.98 1.07 -27.83
N ILE A 228 22.92 1.79 -28.19
CA ILE A 228 22.42 2.14 -29.54
C ILE A 228 21.30 1.26 -30.08
N GLY A 229 20.18 1.90 -30.44
CA GLY A 229 19.21 1.32 -31.38
C GLY A 229 17.86 2.04 -31.50
N SER A 230 17.84 3.32 -31.87
CA SER A 230 16.63 4.05 -32.27
C SER A 230 16.02 3.48 -33.55
N VAL A 231 14.69 3.27 -33.60
CA VAL A 231 13.94 3.15 -34.87
C VAL A 231 12.63 3.95 -34.79
N LEU A 232 12.59 5.01 -35.59
CA LEU A 232 11.42 5.76 -36.05
C LEU A 232 10.77 4.98 -37.22
N ILE A 233 9.46 4.71 -37.20
CA ILE A 233 8.67 4.50 -38.43
C ILE A 233 7.29 5.18 -38.33
N ALA A 234 7.18 6.21 -39.17
CA ALA A 234 6.06 6.77 -39.94
C ALA A 234 4.58 6.53 -39.59
N MET A 235 3.87 7.66 -39.60
CA MET A 235 2.42 7.80 -39.82
C MET A 235 1.96 7.21 -41.16
N VAL A 236 0.76 6.61 -41.18
CA VAL A 236 -0.13 6.61 -42.34
C VAL A 236 -1.55 6.92 -41.87
N ALA A 237 -2.11 8.01 -42.39
CA ALA A 237 -3.51 8.40 -42.29
C ALA A 237 -4.32 7.87 -43.49
N PHE A 238 -5.65 7.98 -43.37
CA PHE A 238 -6.74 7.63 -44.31
C PHE A 238 -7.28 6.19 -44.16
N SER A 239 -8.59 5.94 -44.08
CA SER A 239 -9.72 6.70 -44.64
C SER A 239 -11.00 6.52 -43.84
N ALA A 240 -11.81 7.59 -43.85
CA ALA A 240 -13.23 7.54 -43.53
C ALA A 240 -13.94 6.55 -44.44
N TRP A 241 -14.83 5.71 -43.88
CA TRP A 241 -15.90 5.13 -44.66
C TRP A 241 -17.24 5.26 -43.94
N ARG A 242 -18.19 5.76 -44.72
CA ARG A 242 -19.55 6.15 -44.38
C ARG A 242 -20.47 5.19 -45.14
N ARG A 243 -21.59 4.81 -44.51
CA ARG A 243 -22.80 4.12 -45.03
C ARG A 243 -22.79 2.58 -44.99
N ARG A 244 -23.60 2.02 -44.10
CA ARG A 244 -25.03 1.71 -44.35
C ARG A 244 -25.82 1.86 -43.06
#